data_AF-A0A3D0KR02-F1
#
_entry.id   AF-A0A3D0KR02-F1
#
_cell.length_a   1.000
_cell.length_b   1.000
_cell.length_c   1.000
_cell.angle_alpha   90.00
_cell.angle_beta   90.00
_cell.angle_gamma   90.00
#
_symmetry.space_group_name_H-M   'P 1'
#
loop_
_entity.id
_entity.type
_entity.pdbx_description
1 polymer ?
#
loop_
_entity_poly.entity_id
_entity_poly.type
_entity_poly.pdbx_seq_one_letter_code
_entity_poly.pdbx_strand_id
1 'polypeptide(L)' 'WQKDNGVRIDHLMLSPEATDRLVMADVDKAPRGLEKPSDHTPVWVDLRD' A
#
# COMPACT_ATOMS: atom_id res chain seq x y z
N TRP A 1 14.86 -5.43 -2.53
CA TRP A 1 13.64 -5.19 -3.33
C TRP A 1 13.90 -5.25 -4.84
N GLN A 2 15.10 -4.95 -5.35
CA GLN A 2 15.40 -5.00 -6.80
C GLN A 2 15.16 -6.37 -7.48
N LYS A 3 15.05 -7.45 -6.69
CA LYS A 3 14.66 -8.80 -7.15
C LYS A 3 13.16 -9.12 -6.94
N ASP A 4 12.38 -8.18 -6.41
CA ASP A 4 10.94 -8.25 -6.06
C ASP A 4 10.47 -9.47 -5.24
N ASN A 5 11.36 -10.14 -4.51
CA ASN A 5 11.05 -11.28 -3.65
C ASN A 5 10.50 -10.85 -2.26
N GLY A 6 9.46 -10.02 -2.24
CA GLY A 6 8.82 -9.55 -1.01
C GLY A 6 7.68 -10.45 -0.53
N VAL A 7 7.10 -10.11 0.63
CA VAL A 7 5.85 -10.69 1.13
C VAL A 7 4.79 -9.59 1.27
N ARG A 8 3.52 -9.92 1.03
CA ARG A 8 2.39 -8.99 1.25
C ARG A 8 1.80 -9.26 2.63
N ILE A 9 2.17 -8.45 3.61
CA ILE A 9 1.71 -8.61 5.00
C ILE A 9 1.00 -7.38 5.56
N ASP A 10 1.16 -6.21 4.96
CA ASP A 10 0.40 -5.00 5.27
C ASP A 10 -0.90 -4.94 4.47
N HIS A 11 -2.03 -4.81 5.15
CA HIS A 11 -3.37 -4.83 4.55
C HIS A 11 -4.26 -3.71 5.11
N LEU A 12 -5.11 -3.17 4.25
CA LEU A 12 -6.15 -2.20 4.61
C LEU A 12 -7.51 -2.89 4.51
N MET A 13 -8.13 -3.18 5.65
CA MET A 13 -9.48 -3.76 5.70
C MET A 13 -10.50 -2.63 5.81
N LEU A 14 -11.48 -2.63 4.90
CA LEU A 14 -12.52 -1.60 4.82
C LEU A 14 -13.85 -2.16 5.34
N SER A 15 -14.66 -1.29 5.95
CA SER A 15 -16.07 -1.59 6.17
C SER A 15 -16.82 -1.61 4.82
N PRO A 16 -18.05 -2.15 4.76
CA PRO A 16 -18.86 -2.10 3.54
C PRO A 16 -19.03 -0.67 3.00
N GLU A 17 -19.30 0.31 3.87
CA GLU A 17 -19.52 1.71 3.49
C GLU A 17 -18.26 2.37 2.92
N ALA A 18 -17.08 2.05 3.47
CA ALA A 18 -15.81 2.51 2.91
C ALA A 18 -15.47 1.80 1.59
N THR A 19 -15.88 0.53 1.45
CA THR A 19 -15.69 -0.24 0.20
C THR A 19 -16.52 0.33 -0.94
N ASP A 20 -17.75 0.76 -0.68
CA ASP A 20 -18.60 1.44 -1.65
C ASP A 20 -17.99 2.77 -2.14
N ARG A 21 -17.03 3.32 -1.39
CA ARG A 21 -16.32 4.56 -1.71
C ARG A 21 -14.93 4.33 -2.31
N LEU A 22 -14.48 3.09 -2.44
CA LEU A 22 -13.14 2.77 -2.93
C LEU A 22 -12.96 3.18 -4.39
N VAL A 23 -11.98 4.05 -4.63
CA VAL A 23 -11.57 4.48 -5.97
C VAL A 23 -10.34 3.70 -6.43
N MET A 24 -9.33 3.59 -5.55
CA MET A 24 -8.08 2.92 -5.86
C MET A 24 -7.45 2.36 -4.58
N ALA A 25 -6.69 1.27 -4.73
CA ALA A 25 -5.82 0.73 -3.70
C ALA A 25 -4.50 0.34 -4.34
N ASP A 26 -3.38 0.74 -3.75
CA ASP A 26 -2.07 0.40 -4.29
C ASP A 26 -0.98 0.42 -3.21
N VAL A 27 0.23 0.09 -3.65
CA VAL A 27 1.42 -0.07 -2.85
C VAL A 27 2.49 0.80 -3.45
N ASP A 28 2.85 1.86 -2.74
CA ASP A 28 3.92 2.74 -3.17
C ASP A 28 5.26 2.08 -2.89
N LYS A 29 5.94 1.62 -3.95
CA LYS A 29 7.29 1.01 -3.87
C LYS A 29 8.42 2.06 -3.85
N ALA A 30 8.15 3.33 -4.18
CA ALA A 30 9.19 4.35 -4.33
C ALA A 30 10.01 4.59 -3.05
N PRO A 31 9.42 4.61 -1.84
CA PRO A 31 10.18 4.81 -0.59
C PRO A 31 11.25 3.75 -0.33
N ARG A 32 11.13 2.52 -0.89
CA ARG A 32 12.18 1.48 -0.76
C ARG A 32 13.47 1.80 -1.50
N GLY A 33 13.45 2.81 -2.39
CA GLY A 33 14.62 3.28 -3.12
C GLY A 33 15.44 4.37 -2.42
N LEU A 34 14.98 4.91 -1.29
CA LEU A 34 15.66 5.99 -0.56
C LEU A 34 16.91 5.50 0.21
N GLU A 35 17.73 6.44 0.68
CA GLU A 35 18.83 6.12 1.60
C GLU A 35 18.26 5.69 2.96
N LYS A 36 18.66 4.50 3.45
CA LYS A 36 18.16 3.87 4.69
C LYS A 36 16.62 3.75 4.73
N PRO A 37 16.02 3.02 3.78
CA PRO A 37 14.57 2.86 3.73
C PRO A 37 14.08 1.93 4.85
N SER A 38 12.79 2.04 5.20
CA SER A 38 12.09 1.00 5.97
C SER A 38 12.16 -0.34 5.22
N ASP A 39 12.02 -1.44 5.96
CA ASP A 39 11.87 -2.79 5.44
C ASP A 39 10.50 -3.02 4.78
N HIS A 40 9.46 -2.32 5.25
CA HIS A 40 8.11 -2.27 4.67
C HIS A 40 7.96 -1.12 3.65
N THR A 41 6.91 -1.19 2.85
CA THR A 41 6.54 -0.13 1.89
C THR A 41 5.08 0.29 2.13
N PRO A 42 4.72 1.57 1.95
CA PRO A 42 3.36 2.02 2.21
C PRO A 42 2.32 1.31 1.35
N VAL A 43 1.20 0.93 1.98
CA VAL A 43 -0.06 0.60 1.33
C VAL A 43 -1.02 1.76 1.52
N TRP A 44 -1.83 2.06 0.52
CA TRP A 44 -2.81 3.15 0.60
C TRP A 44 -4.09 2.80 -0.16
N VAL A 45 -5.17 3.50 0.18
CA VAL A 45 -6.41 3.52 -0.58
C VAL A 45 -6.85 4.97 -0.80
N ASP A 46 -7.47 5.23 -1.94
CA ASP A 46 -8.20 6.46 -2.23
C ASP A 46 -9.70 6.19 -2.15
N LEU A 47 -10.40 7.04 -1.40
CA LEU A 47 -11.84 6.95 -1.16
C LEU A 47 -12.49 8.25 -1.63
N ARG A 48 -13.54 8.14 -2.45
CA ARG A 48 -14.34 9.31 -2.85
C ARG A 48 -15.07 9.91 -1.65
N ASP A 49 -15.26 11.22 -1.61
CA ASP A 49 -16.09 11.89 -0.60
C ASP A 49 -17.58 11.50 -0.68
#